data_AF-A0A0B8QL24-F1
#
_entry.id   AF-A0A0B8QL24-F1
#
_cell.length_a   1.000
_cell.length_b   1.000
_cell.length_c   1.000
_cell.angle_alpha   90.00
_cell.angle_beta   90.00
_cell.angle_gamma   90.00
#
_symmetry.space_group_name_H-M   'P 1'
#
loop_
_entity.id
_entity.type
_entity.pdbx_description
1 polymer ?
#
loop_
_entity_poly.entity_id
_entity_poly.type
_entity_poly.pdbx_seq_one_letter_code
_entity_poly.pdbx_strand_id
1 'polypeptide(L)'
;MRKKTLNKEIRRSITGSLGRFISIFSLMLLGTFAFVGLKVSGPDMRRTAEDFYAQHHLADLTLTSTLGLDHSDQQLINETKGVKKAEFGYFQDLVIKGKENSLRLFSKPDELSTYELMSGKLPQKDSEIALDYLYDGQYKIGQTIDFTPPKSKDSDLIKNHSFKIVGFVKSSEYVDKSDFGSTTVGTGKLNGYALVTKEAFDSDVYMIARLSYKNLQNISIFDSKYDSRLKTEQKTLENTFKNQPEKRLAALKTAPEKQINEAKSQIVEEENQLTQQENQLIAQKNQIGENASAQAIEQINAGQNQINDGKEKIAKDKAELAKQETALNQLEKPTYQINNRK
;
A
#
# COMPACT_ATOMS: atom_id res chain seq x y z
N MET A 1 17.11 0.98 78.86
CA MET A 1 16.52 -0.35 79.15
C MET A 1 15.14 -0.56 78.49
N ARG A 2 14.20 0.40 78.53
CA ARG A 2 12.85 0.28 77.93
C ARG A 2 12.78 -0.22 76.47
N LYS A 3 13.67 0.26 75.58
CA LYS A 3 13.70 -0.19 74.17
C LYS A 3 14.06 -1.69 74.00
N LYS A 4 14.92 -2.24 74.87
CA LYS A 4 15.32 -3.66 74.81
C LYS A 4 14.18 -4.57 75.26
N THR A 5 13.45 -4.18 76.29
CA THR A 5 12.28 -4.92 76.78
C THR A 5 11.14 -4.91 75.76
N LEU A 6 10.82 -3.75 75.17
CA LEU A 6 9.77 -3.62 74.15
C LEU A 6 10.04 -4.48 72.91
N ASN A 7 11.27 -4.45 72.37
CA ASN A 7 11.62 -5.25 71.21
C ASN A 7 11.59 -6.77 71.52
N LYS A 8 11.92 -7.16 72.75
CA LYS A 8 11.83 -8.54 73.21
C LYS A 8 10.36 -9.00 73.30
N GLU A 9 9.47 -8.12 73.76
CA GLU A 9 8.02 -8.37 73.80
C GLU A 9 7.40 -8.45 72.41
N ILE A 10 7.74 -7.54 71.48
CA ILE A 10 7.31 -7.59 70.08
C ILE A 10 7.73 -8.90 69.41
N ARG A 11 8.98 -9.32 69.61
CA ARG A 11 9.46 -10.58 69.06
C ARG A 11 8.71 -11.77 69.64
N ARG A 12 8.46 -11.77 70.95
CA ARG A 12 7.72 -12.84 71.65
C ARG A 12 6.26 -12.90 71.23
N SER A 13 5.60 -11.76 70.95
CA SER A 13 4.21 -11.72 70.49
C SER A 13 4.06 -12.26 69.06
N ILE A 14 5.01 -11.94 68.17
CA ILE A 14 5.09 -12.50 66.81
C ILE A 14 5.29 -14.02 66.88
N THR A 15 6.28 -14.51 67.65
CA THR A 15 6.56 -15.95 67.74
C THR A 15 5.49 -16.72 68.50
N GLY A 16 4.79 -16.09 69.45
CA GLY A 16 3.71 -16.69 70.23
C GLY A 16 2.40 -16.85 69.46
N SER A 17 2.24 -16.19 68.30
CA SER A 17 1.04 -16.26 67.47
C SER A 17 1.39 -16.32 65.97
N LEU A 18 2.41 -17.11 65.64
CA LEU A 18 3.04 -17.13 64.32
C LEU A 18 2.05 -17.31 63.17
N GLY A 19 1.03 -18.17 63.33
CA GLY A 19 -0.02 -18.36 62.33
C GLY A 19 -0.79 -17.07 62.00
N ARG A 20 -1.23 -16.31 63.02
CA ARG A 20 -1.95 -15.04 62.83
C ARG A 20 -1.04 -13.98 62.21
N PHE A 21 0.21 -13.91 62.66
CA PHE A 21 1.19 -12.99 62.09
C PHE A 21 1.43 -13.28 60.60
N ILE A 22 1.66 -14.54 60.23
CA ILE A 22 1.84 -14.94 58.83
C ILE A 22 0.60 -14.62 58.02
N SER A 23 -0.62 -14.89 58.52
CA SER A 23 -1.85 -14.54 57.80
C SER A 23 -1.98 -13.04 57.51
N ILE A 24 -1.74 -12.18 58.51
CA ILE A 24 -1.81 -10.71 58.34
C ILE A 24 -0.69 -10.24 57.41
N PHE A 25 0.52 -10.76 57.58
CA PHE A 25 1.66 -10.45 56.73
C PHE A 25 1.40 -10.83 55.26
N SER A 26 0.92 -12.04 55.01
CA SER A 26 0.58 -12.52 53.66
C SER A 26 -0.54 -11.69 53.02
N LEU A 27 -1.55 -11.28 53.80
CA LEU A 27 -2.62 -10.39 53.31
C LEU A 27 -2.05 -9.03 52.88
N MET A 28 -1.20 -8.42 53.71
CA MET A 28 -0.54 -7.15 53.38
C MET A 28 0.43 -7.28 52.20
N LEU A 29 1.19 -8.39 52.13
CA LEU A 29 2.10 -8.69 51.03
C LEU A 29 1.33 -8.81 49.71
N LEU A 30 0.22 -9.54 49.69
CA LEU A 30 -0.59 -9.70 48.49
C LEU A 30 -1.20 -8.36 48.03
N GLY A 31 -1.72 -7.57 48.98
CA GLY A 31 -2.29 -6.25 48.68
C GLY A 31 -1.25 -5.27 48.12
N THR A 32 -0.06 -5.22 48.72
CA THR A 32 1.04 -4.36 48.25
C THR A 32 1.62 -4.83 46.93
N PHE A 33 1.81 -6.14 46.74
CA PHE A 33 2.24 -6.74 45.48
C PHE A 33 1.29 -6.38 44.34
N ALA A 34 -0.02 -6.58 44.53
CA ALA A 34 -1.02 -6.27 43.52
C ALA A 34 -1.05 -4.77 43.19
N PHE A 35 -1.03 -3.90 44.22
CA PHE A 35 -1.04 -2.45 44.02
C PHE A 35 0.20 -1.95 43.26
N VAL A 36 1.39 -2.39 43.66
CA VAL A 36 2.63 -2.01 42.98
C VAL A 36 2.64 -2.55 41.56
N GLY A 37 2.30 -3.84 41.37
CA GLY A 37 2.22 -4.47 40.05
C GLY A 37 1.33 -3.70 39.08
N LEU A 38 0.11 -3.35 39.49
CA LEU A 38 -0.81 -2.54 38.66
C LEU A 38 -0.27 -1.14 38.38
N LYS A 39 0.38 -0.51 39.38
CA LYS A 39 0.88 0.86 39.26
C LYS A 39 2.08 0.98 38.31
N VAL A 40 2.96 -0.01 38.28
CA VAL A 40 4.17 0.00 37.43
C VAL A 40 3.94 -0.56 36.03
N SER A 41 2.96 -1.46 35.85
CA SER A 41 2.70 -2.11 34.56
C SER A 41 2.45 -1.11 33.41
N GLY A 42 1.63 -0.07 33.65
CA GLY A 42 1.32 0.93 32.64
C GLY A 42 2.55 1.72 32.16
N PRO A 43 3.31 2.36 33.07
CA PRO A 43 4.57 3.02 32.75
C PRO A 43 5.57 2.11 32.03
N ASP A 44 5.75 0.87 32.48
CA ASP A 44 6.73 -0.07 31.90
C ASP A 44 6.33 -0.49 30.47
N MET A 45 5.04 -0.74 30.22
CA MET A 45 4.53 -1.01 28.86
C MET A 45 4.76 0.18 27.92
N ARG A 46 4.52 1.42 28.39
CA ARG A 46 4.75 2.62 27.58
C ARG A 46 6.22 2.81 27.25
N ARG A 47 7.10 2.65 28.24
CA ARG A 47 8.55 2.74 28.05
C ARG A 47 9.05 1.69 27.05
N THR A 48 8.59 0.45 27.18
CA THR A 48 8.93 -0.63 26.23
C THR A 48 8.50 -0.28 24.80
N ALA A 49 7.31 0.28 24.64
CA ALA A 49 6.82 0.71 23.33
C ALA A 49 7.64 1.90 22.78
N GLU A 50 7.95 2.90 23.61
CA GLU A 50 8.79 4.04 23.22
C GLU A 50 10.19 3.60 22.77
N ASP A 51 10.84 2.73 23.54
CA ASP A 51 12.17 2.21 23.21
C ASP A 51 12.13 1.46 21.86
N PHE A 52 11.11 0.62 21.65
CA PHE A 52 10.91 -0.10 20.39
C PHE A 52 10.68 0.85 19.19
N TYR A 53 9.84 1.87 19.34
CA TYR A 53 9.57 2.82 18.25
C TYR A 53 10.74 3.75 17.97
N ALA A 54 11.49 4.14 18.99
CA ALA A 54 12.71 4.93 18.84
C ALA A 54 13.78 4.13 18.10
N GLN A 55 13.99 2.86 18.49
CA GLN A 55 14.94 1.96 17.83
C GLN A 55 14.63 1.76 16.35
N HIS A 56 13.33 1.67 16.00
CA HIS A 56 12.89 1.42 14.63
C HIS A 56 12.52 2.70 13.85
N HIS A 57 12.73 3.87 14.44
CA HIS A 57 12.35 5.18 13.90
C HIS A 57 10.94 5.18 13.29
N LEU A 58 9.95 4.78 14.08
CA LEU A 58 8.56 4.74 13.63
C LEU A 58 8.15 6.08 13.01
N ALA A 59 7.50 6.03 11.85
CA ALA A 59 6.95 7.21 11.20
C ALA A 59 5.87 7.89 12.05
N ASP A 60 5.85 9.22 12.02
CA ASP A 60 4.84 10.03 12.69
C ASP A 60 3.50 9.97 11.93
N LEU A 61 3.57 10.08 10.60
CA LEU A 61 2.43 9.96 9.68
C LEU A 61 2.77 9.03 8.52
N THR A 62 1.74 8.40 7.98
CA THR A 62 1.79 7.69 6.70
C THR A 62 0.82 8.31 5.72
N LEU A 63 1.20 8.37 4.46
CA LEU A 63 0.34 8.83 3.36
C LEU A 63 0.28 7.74 2.29
N THR A 64 -0.94 7.37 1.89
CA THR A 64 -1.22 6.43 0.80
C THR A 64 -2.17 7.06 -0.22
N SER A 65 -2.21 6.49 -1.42
CA SER A 65 -3.06 6.96 -2.53
C SER A 65 -3.69 5.78 -3.26
N THR A 66 -4.92 5.92 -3.72
CA THR A 66 -5.61 4.88 -4.52
C THR A 66 -4.94 4.60 -5.87
N LEU A 67 -4.14 5.54 -6.40
CA LEU A 67 -3.40 5.41 -7.66
C LEU A 67 -1.87 5.48 -7.45
N GLY A 68 -1.41 5.26 -6.22
CA GLY A 68 -0.02 5.45 -5.85
C GLY A 68 0.43 6.92 -5.84
N LEU A 69 1.69 7.10 -5.48
CA LEU A 69 2.39 8.36 -5.27
C LEU A 69 3.41 8.54 -6.38
N ASP A 70 3.12 9.47 -7.30
CA ASP A 70 4.03 9.78 -8.40
C ASP A 70 5.15 10.74 -7.97
N HIS A 71 5.96 11.14 -8.93
CA HIS A 71 7.04 12.09 -8.69
C HIS A 71 6.54 13.45 -8.17
N SER A 72 5.37 13.92 -8.64
CA SER A 72 4.81 15.19 -8.17
C SER A 72 4.32 15.09 -6.72
N ASP A 73 3.76 13.95 -6.32
CA ASP A 73 3.37 13.65 -4.93
C ASP A 73 4.60 13.61 -4.02
N GLN A 74 5.66 12.93 -4.46
CA GLN A 74 6.93 12.85 -3.74
C GLN A 74 7.54 14.24 -3.50
N GLN A 75 7.58 15.07 -4.54
CA GLN A 75 8.09 16.44 -4.44
C GLN A 75 7.26 17.27 -3.45
N LEU A 76 5.93 17.20 -3.56
CA LEU A 76 5.00 17.92 -2.68
C LEU A 76 5.20 17.54 -1.20
N ILE A 77 5.42 16.26 -0.93
CA ILE A 77 5.73 15.74 0.40
C ILE A 77 7.06 16.31 0.91
N ASN A 78 8.11 16.21 0.10
CA ASN A 78 9.45 16.66 0.48
C ASN A 78 9.52 18.18 0.73
N GLU A 79 8.71 18.95 0.03
CA GLU A 79 8.59 20.42 0.20
C GLU A 79 7.65 20.81 1.36
N THR A 80 6.92 19.86 1.95
CA THR A 80 5.99 20.16 3.05
C THR A 80 6.76 20.64 4.29
N LYS A 81 6.39 21.84 4.76
CA LYS A 81 7.01 22.46 5.94
C LYS A 81 6.88 21.53 7.15
N GLY A 82 7.98 21.39 7.90
CA GLY A 82 8.02 20.60 9.14
C GLY A 82 8.50 19.16 8.94
N VAL A 83 8.35 18.60 7.74
CA VAL A 83 8.88 17.27 7.39
C VAL A 83 10.40 17.28 7.59
N LYS A 84 10.87 16.33 8.40
CA LYS A 84 12.28 16.03 8.61
C LYS A 84 12.78 15.09 7.52
N LYS A 85 12.01 14.03 7.28
CA LYS A 85 12.32 12.99 6.30
C LYS A 85 11.03 12.37 5.81
N ALA A 86 10.98 12.10 4.52
CA ALA A 86 10.01 11.23 3.89
C ALA A 86 10.72 10.01 3.33
N GLU A 87 10.16 8.83 3.56
CA GLU A 87 10.62 7.59 2.98
C GLU A 87 9.48 6.92 2.21
N PHE A 88 9.73 6.62 0.94
CA PHE A 88 8.74 6.03 0.05
C PHE A 88 8.95 4.53 -0.08
N GLY A 89 7.84 3.79 -0.14
CA GLY A 89 7.86 2.34 -0.25
C GLY A 89 6.71 1.81 -1.11
N TYR A 90 6.88 0.57 -1.53
CA TYR A 90 5.86 -0.19 -2.24
C TYR A 90 5.17 -1.15 -1.28
N PHE A 91 3.91 -1.45 -1.57
CA PHE A 91 3.25 -2.61 -0.99
C PHE A 91 2.21 -3.16 -1.94
N GLN A 92 1.91 -4.45 -1.81
CA GLN A 92 0.81 -5.08 -2.51
C GLN A 92 0.20 -6.17 -1.63
N ASP A 93 -1.12 -6.26 -1.65
CA ASP A 93 -1.85 -7.29 -0.94
C ASP A 93 -2.01 -8.51 -1.84
N LEU A 94 -1.54 -9.67 -1.37
CA LEU A 94 -1.59 -10.93 -2.12
C LEU A 94 -2.15 -12.06 -1.26
N VAL A 95 -2.84 -13.00 -1.92
CA VAL A 95 -3.37 -14.20 -1.27
C VAL A 95 -2.34 -15.32 -1.36
N ILE A 96 -2.05 -15.99 -0.24
CA ILE A 96 -1.18 -17.16 -0.25
C ILE A 96 -1.84 -18.26 -1.08
N LYS A 97 -1.13 -18.82 -2.05
CA LYS A 97 -1.65 -19.82 -2.96
C LYS A 97 -2.12 -21.07 -2.20
N GLY A 98 -3.34 -21.51 -2.49
CA GLY A 98 -3.97 -22.66 -1.83
C GLY A 98 -4.46 -22.39 -0.40
N LYS A 99 -4.47 -21.14 0.04
CA LYS A 99 -5.04 -20.70 1.33
C LYS A 99 -5.94 -19.47 1.11
N GLU A 100 -6.73 -19.14 2.13
CA GLU A 100 -7.57 -17.93 2.16
C GLU A 100 -6.87 -16.74 2.83
N ASN A 101 -5.62 -16.92 3.28
CA ASN A 101 -4.88 -15.91 4.01
C ASN A 101 -4.30 -14.86 3.06
N SER A 102 -4.62 -13.59 3.30
CA SER A 102 -4.06 -12.45 2.57
C SER A 102 -2.93 -11.81 3.37
N LEU A 103 -1.79 -11.53 2.74
CA LEU A 103 -0.67 -10.81 3.34
C LEU A 103 -0.40 -9.51 2.56
N ARG A 104 -0.06 -8.45 3.28
CA ARG A 104 0.52 -7.24 2.67
C ARG A 104 2.02 -7.40 2.56
N LEU A 105 2.53 -7.49 1.34
CA LEU A 105 3.96 -7.51 1.08
C LEU A 105 4.44 -6.06 1.00
N PHE A 106 5.37 -5.68 1.87
CA PHE A 106 6.02 -4.38 1.85
C PHE A 106 7.42 -4.50 1.23
N SER A 107 7.83 -3.47 0.50
CA SER A 107 9.25 -3.25 0.24
C SER A 107 9.96 -2.88 1.53
N LYS A 108 11.13 -3.48 1.77
CA LYS A 108 11.98 -3.22 2.93
C LYS A 108 12.31 -1.71 3.04
N PRO A 109 11.93 -1.04 4.15
CA PRO A 109 12.40 0.31 4.40
C PRO A 109 13.88 0.30 4.82
N ASP A 110 14.51 1.46 4.73
CA ASP A 110 15.91 1.68 5.05
C ASP A 110 16.08 2.45 6.37
N GLU A 111 15.21 3.43 6.67
CA GLU A 111 15.41 4.30 7.83
C GLU A 111 14.18 4.47 8.72
N LEU A 112 12.98 4.68 8.15
CA LEU A 112 11.73 4.92 8.87
C LEU A 112 10.87 3.66 8.96
N SER A 113 10.26 3.47 10.13
CA SER A 113 9.43 2.31 10.44
C SER A 113 10.08 0.98 10.07
N THR A 114 11.34 0.79 10.49
CA THR A 114 12.07 -0.45 10.22
C THR A 114 11.50 -1.63 11.01
N TYR A 115 12.00 -2.82 10.70
CA TYR A 115 11.52 -4.09 11.23
C TYR A 115 12.55 -4.69 12.20
N GLU A 116 12.07 -5.30 13.27
CA GLU A 116 12.88 -6.13 14.15
C GLU A 116 13.02 -7.53 13.54
N LEU A 117 14.26 -8.02 13.42
CA LEU A 117 14.52 -9.37 12.96
C LEU A 117 14.34 -10.35 14.14
N MET A 118 13.33 -11.20 14.07
CA MET A 118 13.03 -12.17 15.11
C MET A 118 13.85 -13.46 14.92
N SER A 119 13.98 -13.92 13.67
CA SER A 119 14.81 -15.07 13.32
C SER A 119 15.19 -15.05 11.83
N GLY A 120 16.30 -15.71 11.48
CA GLY A 120 16.77 -15.78 10.10
C GLY A 120 17.52 -14.52 9.66
N LYS A 121 17.16 -13.98 8.49
CA LYS A 121 17.76 -12.78 7.89
C LYS A 121 16.69 -11.93 7.17
N LEU A 122 17.00 -10.66 6.95
CA LEU A 122 16.22 -9.79 6.08
C LEU A 122 16.44 -10.17 4.60
N PRO A 123 15.44 -9.99 3.72
CA PRO A 123 15.56 -10.30 2.29
C PRO A 123 16.62 -9.41 1.64
N GLN A 124 17.45 -10.02 0.79
CA GLN A 124 18.50 -9.33 0.02
C GLN A 124 18.32 -9.48 -1.49
N LYS A 125 17.49 -10.43 -1.93
CA LYS A 125 17.16 -10.67 -3.34
C LYS A 125 15.66 -10.52 -3.56
N ASP A 126 15.29 -10.22 -4.80
CA ASP A 126 13.90 -10.12 -5.25
C ASP A 126 13.11 -11.43 -5.17
N SER A 127 13.78 -12.58 -5.01
CA SER A 127 13.20 -13.90 -4.79
C SER A 127 13.13 -14.32 -3.31
N GLU A 128 13.45 -13.43 -2.37
CA GLU A 128 13.50 -13.71 -0.93
C GLU A 128 12.41 -12.93 -0.19
N ILE A 129 11.86 -13.54 0.85
CA ILE A 129 10.81 -12.95 1.69
C ILE A 129 11.08 -13.20 3.17
N ALA A 130 10.78 -12.22 4.01
CA ALA A 130 10.63 -12.42 5.44
C ALA A 130 9.16 -12.25 5.83
N LEU A 131 8.60 -13.20 6.58
CA LEU A 131 7.19 -13.17 6.97
C LEU A 131 7.02 -12.52 8.35
N ASP A 132 5.80 -12.09 8.67
CA ASP A 132 5.42 -11.74 10.06
C ASP A 132 5.79 -12.91 11.00
N TYR A 133 6.42 -12.59 12.14
CA TYR A 133 6.82 -13.54 13.17
C TYR A 133 5.71 -14.45 13.69
N LEU A 134 4.45 -14.07 13.56
CA LEU A 134 3.32 -14.94 13.89
C LEU A 134 3.22 -16.19 12.99
N TYR A 135 3.92 -16.20 11.85
CA TYR A 135 3.99 -17.33 10.94
C TYR A 135 5.15 -18.32 11.20
N ASP A 136 6.03 -18.05 12.18
CA ASP A 136 7.18 -18.91 12.52
C ASP A 136 6.77 -20.34 12.94
N GLY A 137 5.56 -20.50 13.51
CA GLY A 137 5.00 -21.82 13.84
C GLY A 137 4.41 -22.58 12.65
N GLN A 138 4.14 -21.90 11.53
CA GLN A 138 3.44 -22.45 10.37
C GLN A 138 4.36 -22.67 9.15
N TYR A 139 5.45 -21.92 9.06
CA TYR A 139 6.41 -21.96 7.98
C TYR A 139 7.83 -22.07 8.51
N LYS A 140 8.76 -22.54 7.67
CA LYS A 140 10.17 -22.70 8.04
C LYS A 140 11.08 -21.88 7.14
N ILE A 141 12.16 -21.35 7.71
CA ILE A 141 13.22 -20.70 6.93
C ILE A 141 13.78 -21.73 5.92
N GLY A 142 13.95 -21.29 4.68
CA GLY A 142 14.39 -22.10 3.54
C GLY A 142 13.25 -22.69 2.71
N GLN A 143 12.02 -22.69 3.21
CA GLN A 143 10.83 -23.10 2.47
C GLN A 143 10.45 -22.05 1.42
N THR A 144 9.79 -22.48 0.35
CA THR A 144 9.16 -21.59 -0.64
C THR A 144 7.70 -21.34 -0.29
N ILE A 145 7.26 -20.09 -0.41
CA ILE A 145 5.86 -19.67 -0.33
C ILE A 145 5.43 -19.08 -1.67
N ASP A 146 4.25 -19.50 -2.13
CA ASP A 146 3.65 -19.03 -3.38
C ASP A 146 2.45 -18.13 -3.10
N PHE A 147 2.29 -17.09 -3.91
CA PHE A 147 1.16 -16.17 -3.89
C PHE A 147 0.34 -16.29 -5.17
N THR A 148 -0.95 -15.98 -5.06
CA THR A 148 -1.86 -15.93 -6.20
C THR A 148 -1.75 -14.56 -6.84
N PRO A 149 -1.39 -14.46 -8.14
CA PRO A 149 -1.31 -13.18 -8.83
C PRO A 149 -2.69 -12.52 -8.94
N PRO A 150 -2.75 -11.18 -8.99
CA PRO A 150 -4.00 -10.48 -9.29
C PRO A 150 -4.60 -10.91 -10.64
N LYS A 151 -5.91 -10.72 -10.78
CA LYS A 151 -6.61 -11.08 -12.03
C LYS A 151 -6.22 -10.19 -13.21
N SER A 152 -5.90 -8.93 -12.95
CA SER A 152 -5.47 -7.98 -13.96
C SER A 152 -3.95 -7.81 -13.90
N LYS A 153 -3.29 -7.95 -15.06
CA LYS A 153 -1.83 -7.76 -15.16
C LYS A 153 -1.42 -6.33 -14.79
N ASP A 154 -2.25 -5.33 -15.12
CA ASP A 154 -1.97 -3.93 -14.79
C ASP A 154 -2.05 -3.64 -13.28
N SER A 155 -2.69 -4.54 -12.51
CA SER A 155 -2.76 -4.44 -11.05
C SER A 155 -1.66 -5.24 -10.33
N ASP A 156 -0.81 -5.93 -11.09
CA ASP A 156 0.26 -6.75 -10.55
C ASP A 156 1.55 -5.95 -10.46
N LEU A 157 1.92 -5.57 -9.24
CA LEU A 157 3.09 -4.76 -8.95
C LEU A 157 4.30 -5.63 -8.56
N ILE A 158 4.18 -6.95 -8.54
CA ILE A 158 5.20 -7.88 -8.06
C ILE A 158 5.71 -8.74 -9.22
N LYS A 159 7.03 -8.77 -9.43
CA LYS A 159 7.65 -9.50 -10.55
C LYS A 159 7.53 -11.02 -10.42
N ASN A 160 7.66 -11.53 -9.19
CA ASN A 160 7.73 -12.96 -8.89
C ASN A 160 6.69 -13.32 -7.82
N HIS A 161 5.97 -14.42 -8.01
CA HIS A 161 4.94 -14.87 -7.06
C HIS A 161 5.39 -16.05 -6.19
N SER A 162 6.65 -16.44 -6.28
CA SER A 162 7.23 -17.54 -5.51
C SER A 162 8.48 -17.03 -4.82
N PHE A 163 8.51 -17.12 -3.50
CA PHE A 163 9.59 -16.55 -2.70
C PHE A 163 10.15 -17.58 -1.74
N LYS A 164 11.47 -17.56 -1.55
CA LYS A 164 12.14 -18.31 -0.50
C LYS A 164 12.04 -17.55 0.83
N ILE A 165 11.51 -18.18 1.86
CA ILE A 165 11.44 -17.63 3.21
C ILE A 165 12.85 -17.60 3.79
N VAL A 166 13.34 -16.41 4.14
CA VAL A 166 14.68 -16.21 4.71
C VAL A 166 14.68 -15.76 6.16
N GLY A 167 13.53 -15.34 6.69
CA GLY A 167 13.41 -14.93 8.08
C GLY A 167 12.00 -14.58 8.49
N PHE A 168 11.89 -14.21 9.76
CA PHE A 168 10.66 -13.75 10.40
C PHE A 168 10.92 -12.41 11.08
N VAL A 169 10.00 -11.47 10.88
CA VAL A 169 10.17 -10.07 11.28
C VAL A 169 8.97 -9.55 12.05
N LYS A 170 9.22 -8.55 12.90
CA LYS A 170 8.19 -7.81 13.61
C LYS A 170 8.20 -6.36 13.16
N SER A 171 7.06 -5.87 12.68
CA SER A 171 6.89 -4.49 12.24
C SER A 171 6.81 -3.52 13.41
N SER A 172 7.36 -2.32 13.23
CA SER A 172 7.11 -1.19 14.13
C SER A 172 5.73 -0.56 13.92
N GLU A 173 5.09 -0.80 12.77
CA GLU A 173 3.79 -0.23 12.38
C GLU A 173 2.60 -1.09 12.85
N TYR A 174 2.80 -2.41 13.00
CA TYR A 174 1.76 -3.36 13.42
C TYR A 174 2.03 -3.87 14.83
N VAL A 175 1.24 -3.40 15.80
CA VAL A 175 1.34 -3.83 17.21
C VAL A 175 0.23 -4.75 17.68
N ASP A 176 -0.95 -4.69 17.04
CA ASP A 176 -2.01 -5.66 17.27
C ASP A 176 -1.66 -6.97 16.53
N LYS A 177 -1.86 -8.11 17.20
CA LYS A 177 -1.63 -9.45 16.63
C LYS A 177 -2.86 -10.00 15.91
N SER A 178 -3.99 -9.31 16.01
CA SER A 178 -5.30 -9.75 15.56
C SER A 178 -5.92 -8.85 14.49
N ASP A 179 -5.40 -7.63 14.32
CA ASP A 179 -5.86 -6.70 13.30
C ASP A 179 -4.70 -6.13 12.48
N PHE A 180 -4.70 -6.46 11.19
CA PHE A 180 -3.73 -5.96 10.20
C PHE A 180 -4.37 -5.02 9.17
N GLY A 181 -5.66 -4.71 9.35
CA GLY A 181 -6.46 -3.92 8.40
C GLY A 181 -7.20 -4.75 7.36
N SER A 182 -7.99 -4.04 6.54
CA SER A 182 -8.77 -4.60 5.45
C SER A 182 -7.97 -4.69 4.15
N THR A 183 -8.46 -5.51 3.23
CA THR A 183 -7.92 -5.64 1.88
C THR A 183 -9.05 -5.92 0.89
N THR A 184 -8.78 -5.78 -0.41
CA THR A 184 -9.71 -6.09 -1.50
C THR A 184 -9.55 -7.52 -2.03
N VAL A 185 -8.55 -8.27 -1.54
CA VAL A 185 -8.25 -9.64 -1.98
C VAL A 185 -8.55 -10.70 -0.90
N GLY A 186 -8.80 -11.94 -1.33
CA GLY A 186 -9.12 -13.05 -0.44
C GLY A 186 -10.39 -12.80 0.36
N THR A 187 -10.32 -12.93 1.69
CA THR A 187 -11.47 -12.79 2.62
C THR A 187 -11.85 -11.34 2.95
N GLY A 188 -11.12 -10.35 2.40
CA GLY A 188 -11.33 -8.93 2.70
C GLY A 188 -10.61 -8.41 3.96
N LYS A 189 -9.86 -9.28 4.65
CA LYS A 189 -9.02 -8.92 5.81
C LYS A 189 -7.59 -9.40 5.62
N LEU A 190 -6.63 -8.60 6.08
CA LEU A 190 -5.25 -8.99 6.14
C LEU A 190 -5.01 -9.95 7.31
N ASN A 191 -4.19 -10.96 7.07
CA ASN A 191 -3.78 -11.97 8.05
C ASN A 191 -2.31 -11.83 8.46
N GLY A 192 -1.68 -10.72 8.11
CA GLY A 192 -0.29 -10.41 8.42
C GLY A 192 0.35 -9.59 7.33
N TYR A 193 1.67 -9.44 7.45
CA TYR A 193 2.52 -8.76 6.50
C TYR A 193 3.74 -9.60 6.16
N ALA A 194 4.42 -9.21 5.10
CA ALA A 194 5.70 -9.76 4.72
C ALA A 194 6.60 -8.66 4.16
N LEU A 195 7.89 -8.93 4.12
CA LEU A 195 8.93 -8.01 3.68
C LEU A 195 9.68 -8.64 2.51
N VAL A 196 9.78 -7.90 1.41
CA VAL A 196 10.59 -8.22 0.24
C VAL A 196 11.51 -7.05 -0.09
N THR A 197 12.45 -7.22 -1.01
CA THR A 197 13.30 -6.10 -1.44
C THR A 197 12.53 -5.14 -2.35
N LYS A 198 13.04 -3.91 -2.55
CA LYS A 198 12.41 -2.93 -3.45
C LYS A 198 12.39 -3.44 -4.89
N GLU A 199 13.40 -4.21 -5.28
CA GLU A 199 13.59 -4.75 -6.63
C GLU A 199 12.55 -5.83 -7.00
N ALA A 200 11.86 -6.42 -6.00
CA ALA A 200 10.75 -7.35 -6.23
C ALA A 200 9.52 -6.68 -6.86
N PHE A 201 9.41 -5.35 -6.74
CA PHE A 201 8.31 -4.58 -7.29
C PHE A 201 8.62 -4.09 -8.72
N ASP A 202 7.57 -3.97 -9.52
CA ASP A 202 7.54 -3.37 -10.86
C ASP A 202 6.48 -2.26 -10.87
N SER A 203 6.85 -1.06 -10.43
CA SER A 203 5.94 0.08 -10.35
C SER A 203 6.70 1.40 -10.42
N ASP A 204 6.23 2.29 -11.28
CA ASP A 204 6.73 3.67 -11.42
C ASP A 204 6.27 4.61 -10.29
N VAL A 205 5.28 4.17 -9.51
CA VAL A 205 4.68 4.94 -8.40
C VAL A 205 4.82 4.19 -7.07
N TYR A 206 5.04 4.94 -5.99
CA TYR A 206 5.12 4.36 -4.65
C TYR A 206 3.73 4.18 -4.04
N MET A 207 3.56 3.24 -3.11
CA MET A 207 2.25 2.95 -2.50
C MET A 207 2.08 3.60 -1.13
N ILE A 208 3.19 3.86 -0.44
CA ILE A 208 3.20 4.48 0.89
C ILE A 208 4.35 5.49 1.00
N ALA A 209 4.07 6.61 1.66
CA ALA A 209 5.07 7.53 2.17
C ALA A 209 5.03 7.52 3.70
N ARG A 210 6.19 7.31 4.32
CA ARG A 210 6.42 7.37 5.77
C ARG A 210 7.08 8.68 6.11
N LEU A 211 6.53 9.43 7.05
CA LEU A 211 6.93 10.81 7.34
C LEU A 211 7.38 10.93 8.79
N SER A 212 8.48 11.63 8.99
CA SER A 212 8.90 12.10 10.32
C SER A 212 8.99 13.62 10.33
N TYR A 213 8.72 14.24 11.48
CA TYR A 213 8.66 15.69 11.65
C TYR A 213 9.71 16.19 12.64
N LYS A 214 10.26 17.37 12.37
CA LYS A 214 11.33 17.97 13.17
C LYS A 214 10.88 18.34 14.58
N ASN A 215 9.63 18.77 14.74
CA ASN A 215 9.06 19.28 15.99
C ASN A 215 8.42 18.21 16.89
N LEU A 216 8.45 16.94 16.46
CA LEU A 216 7.97 15.78 17.20
C LEU A 216 9.10 14.97 17.85
N GLN A 217 10.35 15.28 17.50
CA GLN A 217 11.53 14.62 18.08
C GLN A 217 11.63 14.88 19.59
N ASN A 218 12.10 13.87 20.33
CA ASN A 218 12.32 13.94 21.79
C ASN A 218 11.05 14.24 22.61
N ILE A 219 9.87 13.93 22.09
CA ILE A 219 8.61 14.00 22.83
C ILE A 219 8.05 12.59 22.90
N SER A 220 7.59 12.20 24.09
CA SER A 220 6.88 10.94 24.27
C SER A 220 5.66 10.90 23.35
N ILE A 221 5.54 9.82 22.59
CA ILE A 221 4.37 9.47 21.77
C ILE A 221 3.08 9.28 22.59
N PHE A 222 3.19 9.17 23.92
CA PHE A 222 2.07 9.06 24.84
C PHE A 222 1.71 10.40 25.50
N ASP A 223 2.46 11.47 25.24
CA ASP A 223 2.15 12.82 25.71
C ASP A 223 1.10 13.49 24.81
N SER A 224 0.09 14.09 25.43
CA SER A 224 -0.88 14.98 24.78
C SER A 224 -0.26 16.08 23.89
N LYS A 225 0.95 16.53 24.22
CA LYS A 225 1.70 17.53 23.44
C LYS A 225 2.12 16.97 22.08
N TYR A 226 2.52 15.70 22.04
CA TYR A 226 2.83 15.01 20.78
C TYR A 226 1.58 14.93 19.91
N ASP A 227 0.47 14.45 20.46
CA ASP A 227 -0.80 14.33 19.73
C ASP A 227 -1.28 15.65 19.13
N SER A 228 -1.19 16.74 19.90
CA SER A 228 -1.65 18.05 19.46
C SER A 228 -0.81 18.56 18.30
N ARG A 229 0.51 18.37 18.36
CA ARG A 229 1.44 18.76 17.28
C ARG A 229 1.25 17.87 16.05
N LEU A 230 1.14 16.57 16.23
CA LEU A 230 0.91 15.62 15.14
C LEU A 230 -0.37 15.96 14.36
N LYS A 231 -1.45 16.30 15.07
CA LYS A 231 -2.70 16.76 14.43
C LYS A 231 -2.53 18.05 13.63
N THR A 232 -1.68 18.98 14.10
CA THR A 232 -1.35 20.19 13.33
C THR A 232 -0.59 19.84 12.05
N GLU A 233 0.41 18.97 12.14
CA GLU A 233 1.19 18.53 10.98
C GLU A 233 0.34 17.74 9.98
N GLN A 234 -0.54 16.86 10.47
CA GLN A 234 -1.52 16.13 9.65
C GLN A 234 -2.40 17.10 8.87
N LYS A 235 -2.99 18.12 9.53
CA LYS A 235 -3.79 19.14 8.85
C LYS A 235 -3.00 19.96 7.84
N THR A 236 -1.74 20.28 8.15
CA THR A 236 -0.85 20.96 7.19
C THR A 236 -0.69 20.11 5.94
N LEU A 237 -0.40 18.81 6.09
CA LEU A 237 -0.22 17.89 4.98
C LEU A 237 -1.53 17.71 4.17
N GLU A 238 -2.67 17.54 4.84
CA GLU A 238 -4.00 17.48 4.20
C GLU A 238 -4.27 18.73 3.35
N ASN A 239 -3.95 19.92 3.88
CA ASN A 239 -4.12 21.18 3.16
C ASN A 239 -3.17 21.29 1.96
N THR A 240 -1.91 20.85 2.11
CA THR A 240 -0.94 20.79 1.00
C THR A 240 -1.45 19.91 -0.15
N PHE A 241 -2.08 18.77 0.18
CA PHE A 241 -2.60 17.81 -0.79
C PHE A 241 -3.98 18.16 -1.36
N LYS A 242 -4.63 19.23 -0.89
CA LYS A 242 -6.03 19.56 -1.23
C LYS A 242 -6.32 19.62 -2.74
N ASN A 243 -5.37 20.15 -3.53
CA ASN A 243 -5.53 20.32 -4.98
C ASN A 243 -4.78 19.24 -5.78
N GLN A 244 -4.11 18.31 -5.10
CA GLN A 244 -3.30 17.29 -5.73
C GLN A 244 -4.13 16.24 -6.48
N PRO A 245 -5.32 15.80 -5.98
CA PRO A 245 -6.21 14.92 -6.74
C PRO A 245 -6.57 15.44 -8.12
N GLU A 246 -6.96 16.72 -8.23
CA GLU A 246 -7.37 17.33 -9.50
C GLU A 246 -6.16 17.44 -10.46
N LYS A 247 -4.99 17.82 -9.95
CA LYS A 247 -3.75 17.86 -10.75
C LYS A 247 -3.37 16.49 -11.29
N ARG A 248 -3.45 15.46 -10.45
CA ARG A 248 -3.11 14.08 -10.84
C ARG A 248 -4.09 13.54 -11.86
N LEU A 249 -5.39 13.79 -11.70
CA LEU A 249 -6.39 13.41 -12.70
C LEU A 249 -6.11 14.09 -14.05
N ALA A 250 -5.83 15.39 -14.07
CA ALA A 250 -5.52 16.11 -15.31
C ALA A 250 -4.24 15.56 -15.99
N ALA A 251 -3.20 15.26 -15.21
CA ALA A 251 -1.97 14.66 -15.73
C ALA A 251 -2.23 13.26 -16.33
N LEU A 252 -3.01 12.42 -15.65
CA LEU A 252 -3.38 11.08 -16.14
C LEU A 252 -4.19 11.12 -17.43
N LYS A 253 -5.00 12.17 -17.64
CA LYS A 253 -5.81 12.33 -18.86
C LYS A 253 -5.01 12.82 -20.07
N THR A 254 -3.89 13.51 -19.86
CA THR A 254 -3.16 14.21 -20.93
C THR A 254 -2.69 13.28 -22.06
N ALA A 255 -2.05 12.15 -21.73
CA ALA A 255 -1.54 11.23 -22.75
C ALA A 255 -2.66 10.46 -23.49
N PRO A 256 -3.67 9.89 -22.80
CA PRO A 256 -4.83 9.30 -23.47
C PRO A 256 -5.62 10.28 -24.34
N GLU A 257 -5.82 11.53 -23.88
CA GLU A 257 -6.51 12.57 -24.68
C GLU A 257 -5.76 12.86 -25.98
N LYS A 258 -4.43 12.90 -25.93
CA LYS A 258 -3.60 13.05 -27.13
C LYS A 258 -3.80 11.88 -28.09
N GLN A 259 -3.76 10.64 -27.60
CA GLN A 259 -3.96 9.44 -28.41
C GLN A 259 -5.36 9.39 -29.06
N ILE A 260 -6.40 9.75 -28.29
CA ILE A 260 -7.78 9.84 -28.78
C ILE A 260 -7.89 10.89 -29.89
N ASN A 261 -7.26 12.06 -29.72
CA ASN A 261 -7.30 13.11 -30.74
C ASN A 261 -6.54 12.70 -32.01
N GLU A 262 -5.39 12.03 -31.88
CA GLU A 262 -4.65 11.47 -33.02
C GLU A 262 -5.47 10.40 -33.76
N ALA A 263 -6.12 9.49 -33.03
CA ALA A 263 -6.99 8.47 -33.61
C ALA A 263 -8.22 9.08 -34.32
N LYS A 264 -8.83 10.13 -33.75
CA LYS A 264 -9.90 10.89 -34.42
C LYS A 264 -9.46 11.47 -35.75
N SER A 265 -8.29 12.11 -35.77
CA SER A 265 -7.74 12.68 -37.01
C SER A 265 -7.45 11.60 -38.06
N GLN A 266 -6.94 10.43 -37.65
CA GLN A 266 -6.72 9.29 -38.54
C GLN A 266 -8.02 8.76 -39.13
N ILE A 267 -9.07 8.59 -38.31
CA ILE A 267 -10.39 8.15 -38.80
C ILE A 267 -10.95 9.12 -39.83
N VAL A 268 -10.88 10.42 -39.59
CA VAL A 268 -11.36 11.44 -40.55
C VAL A 268 -10.59 11.37 -41.87
N GLU A 269 -9.28 11.14 -41.81
CA GLU A 269 -8.46 10.97 -43.02
C GLU A 269 -8.83 9.69 -43.78
N GLU A 270 -9.03 8.57 -43.08
CA GLU A 270 -9.49 7.31 -43.68
C GLU A 270 -10.89 7.45 -44.32
N GLU A 271 -11.81 8.18 -43.69
CA GLU A 271 -13.14 8.47 -44.24
C GLU A 271 -13.06 9.30 -45.53
N ASN A 272 -12.18 10.29 -45.58
CA ASN A 272 -11.97 11.11 -46.77
C ASN A 272 -11.38 10.29 -47.92
N GLN A 273 -10.39 9.45 -47.65
CA GLN A 273 -9.78 8.56 -48.65
C GLN A 273 -10.80 7.55 -49.18
N LEU A 274 -11.63 6.98 -48.31
CA LEU A 274 -12.68 6.06 -48.69
C LEU A 274 -13.73 6.73 -49.58
N THR A 275 -14.12 7.96 -49.24
CA THR A 275 -15.05 8.77 -50.06
C THR A 275 -14.44 9.06 -51.44
N GLN A 276 -13.14 9.33 -51.54
CA GLN A 276 -12.45 9.48 -52.82
C GLN A 276 -12.44 8.19 -53.64
N GLN A 277 -12.16 7.04 -53.00
CA GLN A 277 -12.20 5.73 -53.65
C GLN A 277 -13.61 5.38 -54.15
N GLU A 278 -14.65 5.69 -53.36
CA GLU A 278 -16.05 5.53 -53.78
C GLU A 278 -16.38 6.37 -55.02
N ASN A 279 -16.00 7.65 -55.02
CA ASN A 279 -16.22 8.55 -56.15
C ASN A 279 -15.48 8.07 -57.42
N GLN A 280 -14.25 7.58 -57.27
CA GLN A 280 -13.47 7.01 -58.38
C GLN A 280 -14.12 5.74 -58.93
N LEU A 281 -14.62 4.85 -58.06
CA LEU A 281 -15.30 3.63 -58.47
C LEU A 281 -16.61 3.93 -59.20
N ILE A 282 -17.39 4.92 -58.72
CA ILE A 282 -18.60 5.39 -59.40
C ILE A 282 -18.26 5.96 -60.78
N ALA A 283 -17.20 6.76 -60.90
CA ALA A 283 -16.77 7.31 -62.19
C ALA A 283 -16.34 6.21 -63.17
N GLN A 284 -15.57 5.22 -62.72
CA GLN A 284 -15.19 4.06 -63.53
C GLN A 284 -16.43 3.28 -64.00
N LYS A 285 -17.39 3.02 -63.10
CA LYS A 285 -18.64 2.32 -63.44
C LYS A 285 -19.44 3.08 -64.50
N ASN A 286 -19.50 4.41 -64.43
CA ASN A 286 -20.19 5.24 -65.42
C ASN A 286 -19.48 5.28 -66.79
N GLN A 287 -18.15 5.14 -66.83
CA GLN A 287 -17.39 5.15 -68.10
C GLN A 287 -17.49 3.84 -68.89
N ILE A 288 -17.67 2.70 -68.21
CA ILE A 288 -17.63 1.38 -68.85
C ILE A 288 -18.98 1.02 -69.53
N GLY A 289 -20.10 1.58 -69.08
CA GLY A 289 -21.43 1.34 -69.67
C GLY A 289 -21.90 -0.13 -69.58
N GLU A 290 -22.97 -0.50 -70.31
CA GLU A 290 -23.55 -1.86 -70.28
C GLU A 290 -22.69 -2.94 -70.97
N ASN A 291 -21.71 -2.55 -71.81
CA ASN A 291 -20.82 -3.47 -72.54
C ASN A 291 -19.48 -3.70 -71.82
N ALA A 292 -19.51 -3.92 -70.50
CA ALA A 292 -18.34 -4.14 -69.69
C ALA A 292 -17.66 -5.49 -69.99
N SER A 293 -16.33 -5.51 -70.12
CA SER A 293 -15.58 -6.77 -70.20
C SER A 293 -15.60 -7.50 -68.85
N ALA A 294 -15.45 -8.83 -68.86
CA ALA A 294 -15.41 -9.63 -67.63
C ALA A 294 -14.32 -9.16 -66.65
N GLN A 295 -13.16 -8.73 -67.16
CA GLN A 295 -12.06 -8.16 -66.37
C GLN A 295 -12.43 -6.83 -65.71
N ALA A 296 -13.19 -5.97 -66.40
CA ALA A 296 -13.64 -4.69 -65.84
C ALA A 296 -14.67 -4.89 -64.71
N ILE A 297 -15.56 -5.88 -64.85
CA ILE A 297 -16.51 -6.26 -63.80
C ILE A 297 -15.78 -6.79 -62.55
N GLU A 298 -14.76 -7.63 -62.76
CA GLU A 298 -13.96 -8.19 -61.66
C GLU A 298 -13.21 -7.10 -60.88
N GLN A 299 -12.64 -6.11 -61.58
CA GLN A 299 -12.00 -4.94 -60.96
C GLN A 299 -12.98 -4.09 -60.15
N ILE A 300 -14.19 -3.85 -60.66
CA ILE A 300 -15.23 -3.10 -59.93
C ILE A 300 -15.64 -3.85 -58.65
N ASN A 301 -15.82 -5.16 -58.73
CA ASN A 301 -16.18 -5.99 -57.58
C ASN A 301 -15.07 -5.99 -56.52
N ALA A 302 -13.80 -6.10 -56.95
CA ALA A 302 -12.66 -6.01 -56.06
C ALA A 302 -12.60 -4.64 -55.36
N GLY A 303 -12.79 -3.54 -56.09
CA GLY A 303 -12.84 -2.19 -55.52
C GLY A 303 -14.01 -2.00 -54.54
N GLN A 304 -15.18 -2.55 -54.84
CA GLN A 304 -16.33 -2.51 -53.93
C GLN A 304 -16.06 -3.28 -52.63
N ASN A 305 -15.42 -4.45 -52.71
CA ASN A 305 -15.02 -5.21 -51.53
C ASN A 305 -14.01 -4.44 -50.68
N GLN A 306 -13.00 -3.81 -51.30
CA GLN A 306 -12.04 -2.96 -50.58
C GLN A 306 -12.72 -1.80 -49.85
N ILE A 307 -13.70 -1.15 -50.48
CA ILE A 307 -14.49 -0.09 -49.84
C ILE A 307 -15.28 -0.64 -48.65
N ASN A 308 -15.93 -1.80 -48.80
CA ASN A 308 -16.69 -2.42 -47.72
C ASN A 308 -15.79 -2.79 -46.54
N ASP A 309 -14.64 -3.39 -46.80
CA ASP A 309 -13.62 -3.70 -45.79
C ASP A 309 -13.13 -2.43 -45.08
N GLY A 310 -12.91 -1.35 -45.84
CA GLY A 310 -12.57 -0.03 -45.31
C GLY A 310 -13.65 0.54 -44.38
N LYS A 311 -14.94 0.44 -44.76
CA LYS A 311 -16.07 0.85 -43.90
C LYS A 311 -16.13 0.04 -42.62
N GLU A 312 -15.94 -1.27 -42.70
CA GLU A 312 -15.93 -2.14 -41.53
C GLU A 312 -14.78 -1.81 -40.58
N LYS A 313 -13.59 -1.52 -41.12
CA LYS A 313 -12.44 -1.10 -40.33
C LYS A 313 -12.71 0.22 -39.60
N ILE A 314 -13.18 1.26 -40.32
CA ILE A 314 -13.53 2.55 -39.71
C ILE A 314 -14.61 2.38 -38.63
N ALA A 315 -15.60 1.52 -38.86
CA ALA A 315 -16.63 1.24 -37.86
C ALA A 315 -16.05 0.61 -36.59
N LYS A 316 -15.07 -0.32 -36.73
CA LYS A 316 -14.35 -0.90 -35.58
C LYS A 316 -13.51 0.14 -34.86
N ASP A 317 -12.79 0.99 -35.60
CA ASP A 317 -11.93 2.03 -35.02
C ASP A 317 -12.76 3.08 -34.26
N LYS A 318 -13.92 3.49 -34.80
CA LYS A 318 -14.89 4.35 -34.09
C LYS A 318 -15.44 3.71 -32.83
N ALA A 319 -15.75 2.41 -32.87
CA ALA A 319 -16.23 1.69 -31.70
C ALA A 319 -15.16 1.59 -30.62
N GLU A 320 -13.90 1.38 -30.99
CA GLU A 320 -12.78 1.36 -30.05
C GLU A 320 -12.49 2.75 -29.49
N LEU A 321 -12.51 3.79 -30.31
CA LEU A 321 -12.39 5.18 -29.88
C LEU A 321 -13.47 5.53 -28.84
N ALA A 322 -14.73 5.14 -29.07
CA ALA A 322 -15.81 5.39 -28.13
C ALA A 322 -15.59 4.68 -26.77
N LYS A 323 -14.98 3.48 -26.77
CA LYS A 323 -14.58 2.81 -25.52
C LYS A 323 -13.46 3.57 -24.81
N GLN A 324 -12.45 4.03 -25.54
CA GLN A 324 -11.33 4.79 -24.98
C GLN A 324 -11.82 6.12 -24.37
N GLU A 325 -12.71 6.84 -25.05
CA GLU A 325 -13.34 8.05 -24.52
C GLU A 325 -14.16 7.78 -23.26
N THR A 326 -14.93 6.68 -23.26
CA THR A 326 -15.72 6.29 -22.09
C THR A 326 -14.82 5.96 -20.90
N ALA A 327 -13.77 5.16 -21.12
CA ALA A 327 -12.80 4.81 -20.08
C ALA A 327 -12.08 6.05 -19.53
N LEU A 328 -11.69 6.98 -20.40
CA LEU A 328 -11.05 8.24 -20.02
C LEU A 328 -11.97 9.12 -19.15
N ASN A 329 -13.26 9.18 -19.50
CA ASN A 329 -14.25 9.94 -18.75
C ASN A 329 -14.60 9.31 -17.40
N GLN A 330 -14.44 8.00 -17.27
CA GLN A 330 -14.64 7.24 -16.04
C GLN A 330 -13.42 7.25 -15.11
N LEU A 331 -12.28 7.83 -15.51
CA LEU A 331 -11.14 7.97 -14.61
C LEU A 331 -11.52 8.83 -13.40
N GLU A 332 -11.39 8.23 -12.22
CA GLU A 332 -11.61 8.90 -10.95
C GLU A 332 -10.34 9.59 -10.46
N LYS A 333 -10.51 10.69 -9.72
CA LYS A 333 -9.39 11.35 -9.06
C LYS A 333 -8.83 10.46 -7.93
N PRO A 334 -7.50 10.43 -7.72
CA PRO A 334 -6.94 9.67 -6.63
C PRO A 334 -7.42 10.22 -5.28
N THR A 335 -7.62 9.32 -4.32
CA THR A 335 -7.89 9.68 -2.93
C THR A 335 -6.63 9.47 -2.11
N TYR A 336 -6.22 10.51 -1.38
CA TYR A 336 -5.10 10.44 -0.45
C TYR A 336 -5.60 10.17 0.96
N GLN A 337 -5.00 9.21 1.64
CA GLN A 337 -5.27 8.92 3.04
C GLN A 337 -4.03 9.23 3.86
N ILE A 338 -4.20 10.10 4.85
CA ILE A 338 -3.15 10.45 5.81
C ILE A 338 -3.53 9.83 7.14
N ASN A 339 -2.77 8.81 7.53
CA ASN A 339 -3.00 8.08 8.77
C ASN A 339 -1.91 8.45 9.78
N ASN A 340 -2.36 8.74 10.99
CA ASN A 340 -1.50 8.69 12.15
C ASN A 340 -1.61 7.30 12.80
N ARG A 341 -0.80 7.05 13.84
CA ARG A 341 -0.79 5.76 14.55
C ARG A 341 -2.10 5.42 15.29
N LYS A 342 -2.92 6.42 15.65
CA LYS A 342 -4.04 6.28 16.60
C LYS A 342 -5.37 5.98 15.94
#